data_AF-A0A0G1X7Z7-F1
#
_entry.id   AF-A0A0G1X7Z7-F1
#
_cell.length_a   1.000
_cell.length_b   1.000
_cell.length_c   1.000
_cell.angle_alpha   90.00
_cell.angle_beta   90.00
_cell.angle_gamma   90.00
#
_symmetry.space_group_name_H-M   'P 1'
#
loop_
_entity.id
_entity.type
_entity.pdbx_description
1 polymer ?
#
loop_
_entity_poly.entity_id
_entity_poly.type
_entity_poly.pdbx_seq_one_letter_code
_entity_poly.pdbx_strand_id
1 'polypeptide(L)'
;LFGIIQGGNFADLRRASAEFVISQNLPGIAIGGASVGKDPAQTSENIHFIRDLLPTNIPLYAMGVGVRPSDAIEAIKAGADMFDCVAPTRLARCGQLYNRESKSEYIDIGRTKFKLDPSPVDLSCDCSTCSQYTRAYLHHLFKSRELLYYRLATIHNLRTMIRTVANFRTSR
;
A
#
# COMPACT_ATOMS: atom_id res chain seq x y z
N LEU A 1 -22.01 0.94 -5.87
CA LEU A 1 -21.72 2.38 -5.83
C LEU A 1 -21.11 2.71 -4.47
N PHE A 2 -20.08 3.56 -4.40
CA PHE A 2 -19.46 3.98 -3.13
C PHE A 2 -19.75 5.47 -2.90
N GLY A 3 -20.14 5.84 -1.69
CA GLY A 3 -20.19 7.24 -1.26
C GLY A 3 -18.85 7.66 -0.66
N ILE A 4 -18.37 8.87 -0.95
CA ILE A 4 -17.03 9.31 -0.53
C ILE A 4 -17.14 10.38 0.54
N ILE A 5 -16.63 10.07 1.74
CA ILE A 5 -16.55 11.00 2.86
C ILE A 5 -15.37 11.96 2.62
N GLN A 6 -15.67 13.27 2.69
CA GLN A 6 -14.71 14.38 2.57
C GLN A 6 -14.65 15.16 3.89
N GLY A 7 -13.99 16.33 3.91
CA GLY A 7 -13.91 17.18 5.11
C GLY A 7 -12.49 17.55 5.57
N GLY A 8 -11.46 17.26 4.78
CA GLY A 8 -10.07 17.62 5.12
C GLY A 8 -9.58 16.88 6.36
N ASN A 9 -8.99 17.63 7.31
CA ASN A 9 -8.54 17.16 8.64
C ASN A 9 -9.47 17.66 9.77
N PHE A 10 -10.68 18.10 9.42
CA PHE A 10 -11.60 18.70 10.38
C PHE A 10 -12.63 17.66 10.81
N ALA A 11 -12.63 17.31 12.10
CA ALA A 11 -13.47 16.24 12.64
C ALA A 11 -14.97 16.51 12.45
N ASP A 12 -15.40 17.76 12.66
CA ASP A 12 -16.78 18.21 12.46
C ASP A 12 -17.23 18.05 11.00
N LEU A 13 -16.41 18.50 10.03
CA LEU A 13 -16.74 18.38 8.61
C LEU A 13 -16.74 16.91 8.14
N ARG A 14 -15.81 16.10 8.66
CA ARG A 14 -15.75 14.65 8.39
C ARG A 14 -17.00 13.93 8.89
N ARG A 15 -17.46 14.25 10.10
CA ARG A 15 -18.67 13.67 10.69
C ARG A 15 -19.92 14.09 9.93
N ALA A 16 -20.07 15.37 9.61
CA ALA A 16 -21.19 15.87 8.80
C ALA A 16 -21.24 15.18 7.42
N SER A 17 -20.09 15.02 6.77
CA SER A 17 -19.99 14.28 5.50
C SER A 17 -20.33 12.79 5.67
N ALA A 18 -19.91 12.17 6.77
CA ALA A 18 -20.20 10.77 7.05
C ALA A 18 -21.71 10.53 7.23
N GLU A 19 -22.37 11.33 8.06
CA GLU A 19 -23.82 11.25 8.29
C GLU A 19 -24.61 11.37 6.98
N PHE A 20 -24.24 12.36 6.15
CA PHE A 20 -24.84 12.51 4.82
C PHE A 20 -24.62 11.26 3.95
N VAL A 21 -23.37 10.79 3.82
CA VAL A 21 -23.04 9.63 2.98
C VAL A 21 -23.76 8.36 3.46
N ILE A 22 -23.81 8.11 4.76
CA ILE A 22 -24.47 6.95 5.36
C ILE A 22 -25.98 6.98 5.08
N SER A 23 -26.62 8.15 5.19
CA SER A 23 -28.06 8.30 4.90
C SER A 23 -28.45 7.96 3.46
N GLN A 24 -27.49 7.89 2.53
CA GLN A 24 -27.74 7.49 1.14
C GLN A 24 -27.88 5.97 0.96
N ASN A 25 -27.63 5.17 2.00
CA ASN A 25 -27.80 3.70 2.01
C ASN A 25 -27.08 3.00 0.84
N LEU A 26 -25.82 3.39 0.59
CA LEU A 26 -24.99 2.83 -0.49
C LEU A 26 -24.30 1.53 -0.05
N PRO A 27 -23.99 0.61 -1.00
CA PRO A 27 -23.36 -0.67 -0.67
C PRO A 27 -21.87 -0.58 -0.26
N GLY A 28 -21.30 0.62 -0.22
CA GLY A 28 -19.90 0.85 0.14
C GLY A 28 -19.65 2.30 0.53
N ILE A 29 -18.71 2.50 1.47
CA ILE A 29 -18.28 3.82 1.92
C ILE A 29 -16.79 3.95 1.63
N ALA A 30 -16.39 5.08 1.07
CA ALA A 30 -15.00 5.44 0.90
C ALA A 30 -14.66 6.65 1.75
N ILE A 31 -13.39 6.74 2.17
CA ILE A 31 -12.82 7.93 2.76
C ILE A 31 -11.72 8.45 1.84
N GLY A 32 -11.85 9.72 1.44
CA GLY A 32 -10.94 10.36 0.49
C GLY A 32 -10.58 11.79 0.89
N GLY A 33 -9.88 12.47 -0.03
CA GLY A 33 -9.38 13.84 0.15
C GLY A 33 -7.85 13.88 0.25
N ALA A 34 -7.25 15.06 0.02
CA ALA A 34 -5.79 15.24 0.01
C ALA A 34 -5.10 14.91 1.35
N SER A 35 -5.88 14.80 2.43
CA SER A 35 -5.42 14.41 3.75
C SER A 35 -5.31 12.90 3.97
N VAL A 36 -5.83 12.08 3.07
CA VAL A 36 -5.82 10.61 3.17
C VAL A 36 -4.69 10.06 2.29
N GLY A 37 -3.91 9.10 2.82
CA GLY A 37 -2.85 8.40 2.07
C GLY A 37 -1.48 9.09 2.03
N LYS A 38 -1.40 10.39 2.34
CA LYS A 38 -0.12 11.12 2.41
C LYS A 38 0.63 10.85 3.73
N ASP A 39 -0.10 10.85 4.83
CA ASP A 39 0.42 10.56 6.18
C ASP A 39 -0.44 9.44 6.80
N PRO A 40 0.16 8.30 7.16
CA PRO A 40 -0.55 7.21 7.83
C PRO A 40 -1.22 7.63 9.14
N ALA A 41 -0.57 8.49 9.94
CA ALA A 41 -1.12 8.93 11.22
C ALA A 41 -2.39 9.76 11.01
N GLN A 42 -2.32 10.74 10.09
CA GLN A 42 -3.47 11.55 9.69
C GLN A 42 -4.59 10.72 9.08
N THR A 43 -4.25 9.69 8.29
CA THR A 43 -5.22 8.77 7.71
C THR A 43 -5.98 8.01 8.80
N SER A 44 -5.26 7.45 9.77
CA SER A 44 -5.84 6.76 10.90
C SER A 44 -6.72 7.67 11.75
N GLU A 45 -6.28 8.91 12.00
CA GLU A 45 -7.06 9.91 12.73
C GLU A 45 -8.36 10.27 12.00
N ASN A 46 -8.30 10.49 10.68
CA ASN A 46 -9.48 10.78 9.87
C ASN A 46 -10.50 9.62 9.87
N ILE A 47 -10.03 8.37 9.88
CA ILE A 47 -10.90 7.20 10.03
C ILE A 47 -11.51 7.18 11.43
N HIS A 48 -10.72 7.50 12.47
CA HIS A 48 -11.19 7.52 13.85
C HIS A 48 -12.33 8.53 14.08
N PHE A 49 -12.28 9.71 13.48
CA PHE A 49 -13.32 10.74 13.61
C PHE A 49 -14.73 10.28 13.20
N ILE A 50 -14.83 9.29 12.31
CA ILE A 50 -16.11 8.82 11.77
C ILE A 50 -16.43 7.39 12.18
N ARG A 51 -15.52 6.70 12.87
CA ARG A 51 -15.60 5.24 13.06
C ARG A 51 -16.84 4.80 13.82
N ASP A 52 -17.28 5.58 14.80
CA ASP A 52 -18.49 5.37 15.59
C ASP A 52 -19.78 5.52 14.78
N LEU A 53 -19.73 6.25 13.66
CA LEU A 53 -20.88 6.47 12.77
C LEU A 53 -21.01 5.37 11.71
N LEU A 54 -19.91 4.71 11.35
CA LEU A 54 -19.88 3.78 10.22
C LEU A 54 -20.62 2.45 10.52
N PRO A 55 -21.53 2.02 9.62
CA PRO A 55 -22.13 0.69 9.70
C PRO A 55 -21.07 -0.42 9.66
N THR A 56 -21.24 -1.46 10.47
CA THR A 56 -20.27 -2.56 10.57
C THR A 56 -20.38 -3.60 9.45
N ASN A 57 -21.48 -3.58 8.70
CA ASN A 57 -21.80 -4.54 7.64
C ASN A 57 -21.45 -4.04 6.22
N ILE A 58 -20.85 -2.85 6.10
CA ILE A 58 -20.51 -2.21 4.83
C ILE A 58 -19.00 -1.94 4.79
N PRO A 59 -18.29 -2.22 3.68
CA PRO A 59 -16.85 -2.02 3.61
C PRO A 59 -16.47 -0.54 3.63
N LEU A 60 -15.40 -0.22 4.35
CA LEU A 60 -14.71 1.06 4.31
C LEU A 60 -13.49 1.01 3.36
N TYR A 61 -13.52 1.81 2.30
CA TYR A 61 -12.43 1.96 1.35
C TYR A 61 -11.61 3.23 1.62
N ALA A 62 -10.35 3.07 2.03
CA ALA A 62 -9.41 4.17 2.20
C ALA A 62 -8.62 4.43 0.90
N MET A 63 -8.88 5.57 0.26
CA MET A 63 -8.34 5.88 -1.06
C MET A 63 -6.88 6.34 -1.00
N GLY A 64 -6.02 5.81 -1.88
CA GLY A 64 -4.64 6.29 -2.04
C GLY A 64 -3.66 5.92 -0.92
N VAL A 65 -3.96 4.90 -0.11
CA VAL A 65 -3.14 4.45 1.02
C VAL A 65 -2.29 3.24 0.65
N GLY A 66 -1.07 3.16 1.17
CA GLY A 66 -0.19 1.99 1.01
C GLY A 66 1.08 2.28 0.22
N VAL A 67 1.76 3.39 0.53
CA VAL A 67 3.09 3.68 -0.05
C VAL A 67 4.11 2.66 0.44
N ARG A 68 4.04 2.30 1.72
CA ARG A 68 4.75 1.17 2.32
C ARG A 68 3.78 0.05 2.70
N PRO A 69 4.26 -1.20 2.80
CA PRO A 69 3.46 -2.30 3.34
C PRO A 69 2.91 -2.01 4.74
N SER A 70 3.69 -1.37 5.62
CA SER A 70 3.23 -0.93 6.95
C SER A 70 2.06 0.05 6.91
N ASP A 71 2.07 1.02 5.99
CA ASP A 71 0.98 2.01 5.87
C ASP A 71 -0.37 1.32 5.58
N ALA A 72 -0.37 0.25 4.78
CA ALA A 72 -1.57 -0.55 4.53
C ALA A 72 -2.05 -1.27 5.80
N ILE A 73 -1.12 -1.79 6.62
CA ILE A 73 -1.47 -2.41 7.90
C ILE A 73 -2.07 -1.41 8.87
N GLU A 74 -1.51 -0.20 8.96
CA GLU A 74 -2.03 0.86 9.84
C GLU A 74 -3.44 1.30 9.43
N ALA A 75 -3.72 1.42 8.13
CA ALA A 75 -5.07 1.69 7.64
C ALA A 75 -6.06 0.56 8.00
N ILE A 76 -5.65 -0.70 7.87
CA ILE A 76 -6.48 -1.84 8.25
C ILE A 76 -6.74 -1.84 9.76
N LYS A 77 -5.74 -1.52 10.59
CA LYS A 77 -5.91 -1.38 12.04
C LYS A 77 -6.85 -0.23 12.42
N ALA A 78 -6.82 0.87 11.66
CA ALA A 78 -7.74 1.98 11.85
C ALA A 78 -9.19 1.64 11.45
N GLY A 79 -9.39 0.55 10.68
CA GLY A 79 -10.71 0.02 10.34
C GLY A 79 -11.06 0.11 8.85
N ALA A 80 -10.09 0.31 7.97
CA ALA A 80 -10.29 0.20 6.52
C ALA A 80 -10.29 -1.27 6.07
N ASP A 81 -11.21 -1.61 5.17
CA ASP A 81 -11.36 -2.95 4.58
C ASP A 81 -10.73 -3.04 3.19
N MET A 82 -10.68 -1.91 2.48
CA MET A 82 -10.11 -1.78 1.13
C MET A 82 -9.16 -0.59 1.08
N PHE A 83 -8.14 -0.68 0.22
CA PHE A 83 -7.23 0.41 -0.09
C PHE A 83 -6.65 0.23 -1.51
N ASP A 84 -6.13 1.32 -2.07
CA ASP A 84 -5.42 1.31 -3.35
C ASP A 84 -4.19 2.22 -3.27
N CYS A 85 -3.13 1.86 -4.00
CA CYS A 85 -2.00 2.74 -4.18
C CYS A 85 -1.27 2.43 -5.47
N VAL A 86 -0.84 3.47 -6.18
CA VAL A 86 0.04 3.33 -7.35
C VAL A 86 1.51 3.05 -6.95
N ALA A 87 1.87 3.29 -5.69
CA ALA A 87 3.24 3.22 -5.21
C ALA A 87 3.93 1.87 -5.49
N PRO A 88 3.33 0.69 -5.27
CA PRO A 88 4.00 -0.58 -5.53
C PRO A 88 4.57 -0.68 -6.95
N THR A 89 3.78 -0.26 -7.95
CA THR A 89 4.22 -0.31 -9.35
C THR A 89 5.11 0.88 -9.72
N ARG A 90 4.83 2.09 -9.20
CA ARG A 90 5.63 3.29 -9.49
C ARG A 90 7.04 3.18 -8.90
N LEU A 91 7.15 2.78 -7.65
CA LEU A 91 8.42 2.57 -6.94
C LEU A 91 9.25 1.48 -7.60
N ALA A 92 8.62 0.36 -7.98
CA ALA A 92 9.27 -0.73 -8.71
C ALA A 92 9.96 -0.23 -9.98
N ARG A 93 9.25 0.58 -10.80
CA ARG A 93 9.81 1.12 -12.04
C ARG A 93 10.93 2.13 -11.80
N CYS A 94 10.95 2.78 -10.63
CA CYS A 94 11.98 3.72 -10.22
C CYS A 94 13.18 3.09 -9.50
N GLY A 95 13.30 1.76 -9.45
CA GLY A 95 14.43 1.10 -8.78
C GLY A 95 14.17 0.65 -7.35
N GLN A 96 13.02 1.00 -6.77
CA GLN A 96 12.70 0.77 -5.37
C GLN A 96 11.88 -0.52 -5.21
N LEU A 97 12.50 -1.54 -4.62
CA LEU A 97 11.90 -2.84 -4.41
C LEU A 97 11.61 -3.03 -2.93
N TYR A 98 10.38 -3.44 -2.58
CA TYR A 98 10.04 -3.72 -1.18
C TYR A 98 10.90 -4.86 -0.64
N ASN A 99 11.35 -4.73 0.60
CA ASN A 99 12.19 -5.71 1.26
C ASN A 99 11.95 -5.62 2.77
N ARG A 100 11.52 -6.73 3.37
CA ARG A 100 11.12 -6.77 4.79
C ARG A 100 12.28 -6.64 5.77
N GLU A 101 13.50 -6.95 5.35
CA GLU A 101 14.72 -6.82 6.16
C GLU A 101 15.25 -5.38 6.20
N SER A 102 14.77 -4.53 5.28
CA SER A 102 15.16 -3.12 5.21
C SER A 102 14.41 -2.29 6.24
N LYS A 103 15.13 -1.46 6.98
CA LYS A 103 14.53 -0.48 7.91
C LYS A 103 13.58 0.51 7.22
N SER A 104 13.82 0.79 5.93
CA SER A 104 12.94 1.65 5.12
C SER A 104 11.86 0.88 4.36
N GLU A 105 11.72 -0.44 4.60
CA GLU A 105 10.79 -1.36 3.92
C GLU A 105 10.99 -1.53 2.41
N TYR A 106 11.98 -0.85 1.83
CA TYR A 106 12.43 -1.03 0.47
C TYR A 106 13.95 -0.89 0.36
N ILE A 107 14.50 -1.45 -0.70
CA ILE A 107 15.86 -1.24 -1.17
C ILE A 107 15.85 -0.47 -2.50
N ASP A 108 16.93 0.25 -2.78
CA ASP A 108 17.18 0.89 -4.07
C ASP A 108 18.16 0.04 -4.87
N ILE A 109 17.63 -0.72 -5.83
CA ILE A 109 18.41 -1.67 -6.63
C ILE A 109 19.47 -0.97 -7.49
N GLY A 110 19.36 0.34 -7.72
CA GLY A 110 20.33 1.13 -8.47
C GLY A 110 21.66 1.36 -7.75
N ARG A 111 21.76 1.03 -6.46
CA ARG A 111 22.99 1.20 -5.68
C ARG A 111 24.04 0.17 -6.03
N THR A 112 25.30 0.62 -6.11
CA THR A 112 26.47 -0.21 -6.50
C THR A 112 26.66 -1.46 -5.63
N LYS A 113 26.25 -1.42 -4.35
CA LYS A 113 26.33 -2.57 -3.44
C LYS A 113 25.59 -3.81 -3.95
N PHE A 114 24.61 -3.64 -4.83
CA PHE A 114 23.84 -4.75 -5.40
C PHE A 114 24.44 -5.33 -6.68
N LYS A 115 25.48 -4.71 -7.26
CA LYS A 115 26.07 -5.10 -8.55
C LYS A 115 26.48 -6.57 -8.62
N LEU A 116 26.95 -7.14 -7.50
CA LEU A 116 27.41 -8.53 -7.38
C LEU A 116 26.67 -9.29 -6.28
N ASP A 117 25.52 -8.80 -5.79
CA ASP A 117 24.74 -9.47 -4.75
C ASP A 117 23.96 -10.65 -5.35
N PRO A 118 24.31 -11.92 -5.03
CA PRO A 118 23.63 -13.08 -5.59
C PRO A 118 22.29 -13.37 -4.89
N SER A 119 21.96 -12.65 -3.82
CA SER A 119 20.74 -12.87 -3.05
C SER A 119 19.50 -12.46 -3.86
N PRO A 120 18.32 -13.08 -3.62
CA PRO A 120 17.07 -12.57 -4.16
C PRO A 120 16.70 -11.24 -3.51
N VAL A 121 15.68 -10.56 -4.03
CA VAL A 121 15.22 -9.29 -3.45
C VAL A 121 14.81 -9.49 -1.99
N ASP A 122 14.01 -10.51 -1.69
CA ASP A 122 13.54 -10.89 -0.36
C ASP A 122 13.48 -12.42 -0.28
N LEU A 123 14.21 -13.02 0.66
CA LEU A 123 14.31 -14.48 0.84
C LEU A 123 12.97 -15.12 1.23
N SER A 124 12.09 -14.36 1.87
CA SER A 124 10.77 -14.84 2.28
C SER A 124 9.72 -14.73 1.17
N CYS A 125 10.07 -14.17 0.01
CA CYS A 125 9.14 -13.92 -1.09
C CYS A 125 9.03 -15.11 -2.05
N ASP A 126 7.79 -15.49 -2.35
CA ASP A 126 7.41 -16.61 -3.20
C ASP A 126 7.09 -16.19 -4.65
N CYS A 127 7.40 -14.96 -5.04
CA CYS A 127 7.18 -14.49 -6.41
C CYS A 127 8.22 -15.08 -7.37
N SER A 128 7.86 -15.16 -8.66
CA SER A 128 8.78 -15.63 -9.71
C SER A 128 10.09 -14.84 -9.73
N THR A 129 10.04 -13.53 -9.47
CA THR A 129 11.22 -12.66 -9.41
C THR A 129 12.23 -13.11 -8.35
N CYS A 130 11.79 -13.34 -7.11
CA CYS A 130 12.68 -13.81 -6.04
C CYS A 130 13.13 -15.26 -6.21
N SER A 131 12.31 -16.11 -6.84
CA SER A 131 12.67 -17.53 -7.04
C SER A 131 13.68 -17.77 -8.16
N GLN A 132 13.82 -16.84 -9.11
CA GLN A 132 14.60 -17.07 -10.35
C GLN A 132 15.72 -16.06 -10.57
N TYR A 133 15.69 -14.89 -9.92
CA TYR A 133 16.60 -13.78 -10.23
C TYR A 133 17.27 -13.21 -8.99
N THR A 134 18.52 -12.80 -9.18
CA THR A 134 19.35 -12.20 -8.14
C THR A 134 19.22 -10.67 -8.16
N ARG A 135 19.57 -10.02 -7.04
CA ARG A 135 19.70 -8.56 -6.97
C ARG A 135 20.74 -8.04 -7.96
N ALA A 136 21.84 -8.77 -8.18
CA ALA A 136 22.84 -8.45 -9.21
C ALA A 136 22.23 -8.37 -10.61
N TYR A 137 21.41 -9.35 -10.99
CA TYR A 137 20.77 -9.36 -12.29
C TYR A 137 19.75 -8.22 -12.42
N LEU A 138 18.92 -7.99 -11.39
CA LEU A 138 17.98 -6.88 -11.38
C LEU A 138 18.67 -5.51 -11.42
N HIS A 139 19.81 -5.35 -10.73
CA HIS A 139 20.65 -4.15 -10.81
C HIS A 139 21.13 -3.91 -12.24
N HIS A 140 21.64 -4.96 -12.89
CA HIS A 140 22.09 -4.88 -14.28
C HIS A 140 20.94 -4.49 -15.23
N LEU A 141 19.79 -5.15 -15.15
CA LEU A 141 18.64 -4.83 -16.00
C LEU A 141 18.15 -3.40 -15.77
N PHE A 142 18.08 -2.94 -14.50
CA PHE A 142 17.66 -1.58 -14.17
C PHE A 142 18.62 -0.53 -14.74
N LYS A 143 19.93 -0.72 -14.57
CA LYS A 143 20.95 0.19 -15.12
C LYS A 143 20.95 0.23 -16.64
N SER A 144 20.65 -0.92 -17.27
CA SER A 144 20.57 -1.05 -18.72
C SER A 144 19.20 -0.59 -19.28
N ARG A 145 18.25 -0.22 -18.42
CA ARG A 145 16.89 0.20 -18.77
C ARG A 145 16.11 -0.84 -19.58
N GLU A 146 16.34 -2.12 -19.27
CA GLU A 146 15.70 -3.25 -19.93
C GLU A 146 14.24 -3.40 -19.51
N LEU A 147 13.35 -3.64 -20.47
CA LEU A 147 11.90 -3.75 -20.21
C LEU A 147 11.56 -4.87 -19.23
N LEU A 148 12.36 -5.94 -19.24
CA LEU A 148 12.22 -7.08 -18.32
C LEU A 148 12.34 -6.64 -16.85
N TYR A 149 13.19 -5.67 -16.54
CA TYR A 149 13.31 -5.15 -15.17
C TYR A 149 11.96 -4.67 -14.65
N TYR A 150 11.27 -3.82 -15.42
CA TYR A 150 10.02 -3.21 -15.00
C TYR A 150 8.94 -4.26 -14.71
N ARG A 151 8.90 -5.34 -15.50
CA ARG A 151 7.99 -6.45 -15.28
C ARG A 151 8.33 -7.20 -13.99
N LEU A 152 9.59 -7.62 -13.82
CA LEU A 152 10.03 -8.40 -12.65
C LEU A 152 9.89 -7.61 -11.35
N ALA A 153 10.30 -6.34 -11.35
CA ALA A 153 10.19 -5.43 -10.21
C ALA A 153 8.73 -5.20 -9.80
N THR A 154 7.84 -5.01 -10.78
CA THR A 154 6.41 -4.78 -10.53
C THR A 154 5.74 -6.03 -9.96
N ILE A 155 6.05 -7.22 -10.49
CA ILE A 155 5.56 -8.50 -9.96
C ILE A 155 5.96 -8.65 -8.49
N HIS A 156 7.22 -8.39 -8.17
CA HIS A 156 7.73 -8.48 -6.80
C HIS A 156 6.98 -7.53 -5.86
N ASN A 157 6.93 -6.23 -6.18
CA ASN A 157 6.30 -5.25 -5.29
C ASN A 157 4.80 -5.50 -5.09
N LEU A 158 4.06 -5.87 -6.14
CA LEU A 158 2.64 -6.24 -6.02
C LEU A 158 2.47 -7.48 -5.15
N ARG A 159 3.31 -8.51 -5.34
CA ARG A 159 3.26 -9.73 -4.52
C ARG A 159 3.54 -9.42 -3.05
N THR A 160 4.48 -8.52 -2.76
CA THR A 160 4.75 -8.09 -1.38
C THR A 160 3.50 -7.48 -0.74
N MET A 161 2.81 -6.54 -1.40
CA MET A 161 1.58 -5.95 -0.86
C MET A 161 0.48 -6.98 -0.62
N ILE A 162 0.24 -7.86 -1.59
CA ILE A 162 -0.77 -8.92 -1.49
C ILE A 162 -0.47 -9.84 -0.29
N ARG A 163 0.78 -10.26 -0.13
CA ARG A 163 1.19 -11.13 0.99
C ARG A 163 1.12 -10.42 2.33
N THR A 164 1.47 -9.15 2.40
CA THR A 164 1.34 -8.36 3.63
C THR A 164 -0.10 -8.38 4.13
N VAL A 165 -1.07 -8.13 3.24
CA VAL A 165 -2.49 -8.19 3.60
C VAL A 165 -2.94 -9.61 3.91
N ALA A 166 -2.54 -10.61 3.12
CA ALA A 166 -2.91 -12.00 3.34
C ALA A 166 -2.44 -12.51 4.71
N ASN A 167 -1.18 -12.25 5.06
CA ASN A 167 -0.61 -12.63 6.34
C ASN A 167 -1.36 -11.95 7.49
N PHE A 168 -1.67 -10.65 7.37
CA PHE A 168 -2.43 -9.94 8.39
C PHE A 168 -3.84 -10.52 8.61
N ARG A 169 -4.51 -10.96 7.53
CA ARG A 169 -5.83 -11.61 7.63
C ARG A 169 -5.78 -12.94 8.36
N THR A 170 -4.70 -13.71 8.22
CA THR A 170 -4.52 -15.01 8.89
C THR A 170 -4.00 -14.92 10.32
N SER A 171 -3.49 -13.75 10.73
CA SER A 171 -2.95 -13.52 12.09
C SER A 171 -3.99 -13.00 13.08
N ARG A 172 -5.27 -12.91 12.69
CA ARG A 172 -6.41 -12.61 13.55
C ARG A 172 -7.12 -13.90 13.94
#